data_AF-A0A6V7J7B9-F1
#
_entry.id   AF-A0A6V7J7B9-F1
#
_cell.length_a   1.000
_cell.length_b   1.000
_cell.length_c   1.000
_cell.angle_alpha   90.00
_cell.angle_beta   90.00
_cell.angle_gamma   90.00
#
_symmetry.space_group_name_H-M   'P 1'
#
loop_
_entity.id
_entity.type
_entity.pdbx_description
1 polymer ?
#
loop_
_entity_poly.entity_id
_entity_poly.type
_entity_poly.pdbx_seq_one_letter_code
_entity_poly.pdbx_strand_id
1 'polypeptide(L)'
;AYVNLGVTLISVGRKIEAADILRTAASINGAGLKDKRVHEAARIQALLRLGSLYASSGNLHDALAAYREALKTLPEYYPPQ
;
A
#
# COMPACT_ATOMS: atom_id res chain seq x y z
N ALA A 1 -6.74 -4.51 -8.33
CA ALA A 1 -5.79 -5.33 -9.11
C ALA A 1 -4.35 -5.21 -8.59
N TYR A 2 -3.77 -4.00 -8.51
CA TYR A 2 -2.37 -3.81 -8.12
C TYR A 2 -1.96 -4.39 -6.76
N VAL A 3 -2.80 -4.25 -5.72
CA VAL A 3 -2.49 -4.81 -4.38
C VAL A 3 -2.34 -6.34 -4.43
N ASN A 4 -3.27 -7.03 -5.09
CA ASN A 4 -3.22 -8.50 -5.22
C ASN A 4 -2.00 -8.96 -6.04
N LEU A 5 -1.65 -8.21 -7.09
CA LEU A 5 -0.43 -8.46 -7.85
C LEU A 5 0.82 -8.29 -7.00
N GLY A 6 0.90 -7.20 -6.21
CA GLY A 6 2.00 -6.97 -5.26
C GLY A 6 2.14 -8.10 -4.24
N VAL A 7 1.03 -8.55 -3.63
CA VAL A 7 1.04 -9.69 -2.69
C VAL A 7 1.53 -10.97 -3.37
N THR A 8 1.09 -11.23 -4.59
CA THR A 8 1.53 -12.40 -5.37
C THR A 8 3.04 -12.34 -5.65
N LEU A 9 3.55 -11.17 -6.05
CA LEU A 9 4.99 -10.94 -6.28
C LEU A 9 5.82 -11.14 -5.01
N ILE A 10 5.32 -10.70 -3.85
CA ILE A 10 5.95 -10.97 -2.55
C ILE A 10 6.03 -12.48 -2.30
N SER A 11 4.96 -13.22 -2.56
CA SER A 11 4.90 -14.66 -2.31
C SER A 11 5.89 -15.47 -3.14
N VAL A 12 6.24 -15.00 -4.35
CA VAL A 12 7.23 -15.63 -5.22
C VAL A 12 8.64 -15.03 -5.08
N GLY A 13 8.88 -14.21 -4.04
CA GLY A 13 10.19 -13.64 -3.73
C GLY A 13 10.62 -12.45 -4.60
N ARG A 14 9.76 -11.97 -5.50
CA ARG A 14 10.03 -10.83 -6.40
C ARG A 14 9.78 -9.49 -5.68
N LYS A 15 10.54 -9.25 -4.62
CA LYS A 15 10.36 -8.12 -3.69
C LYS A 15 10.49 -6.76 -4.36
N ILE A 16 11.46 -6.57 -5.26
CA ILE A 16 11.69 -5.29 -5.94
C ILE A 16 10.48 -4.90 -6.80
N GLU A 17 10.00 -5.84 -7.62
CA GLU A 17 8.83 -5.61 -8.47
C GLU A 17 7.54 -5.44 -7.66
N ALA A 18 7.40 -6.19 -6.56
CA ALA A 18 6.30 -5.97 -5.64
C ALA A 18 6.30 -4.54 -5.09
N ALA A 19 7.47 -4.01 -4.70
CA ALA A 19 7.60 -2.66 -4.18
C ALA A 19 7.17 -1.60 -5.20
N ASP A 20 7.60 -1.74 -6.46
CA ASP A 20 7.22 -0.82 -7.52
C ASP A 20 5.71 -0.86 -7.81
N ILE A 21 5.12 -2.05 -7.95
CA ILE A 21 3.68 -2.22 -8.16
C ILE A 21 2.86 -1.63 -7.00
N LEU A 22 3.29 -1.84 -5.75
CA LEU A 22 2.63 -1.30 -4.57
C LEU A 22 2.79 0.23 -4.47
N ARG A 23 3.95 0.78 -4.86
CA ARG A 23 4.18 2.24 -4.91
C ARG A 23 3.31 2.90 -5.97
N THR A 24 3.17 2.29 -7.14
CA THR A 24 2.24 2.74 -8.18
C THR A 24 0.81 2.71 -7.65
N ALA A 25 0.39 1.61 -7.01
CA ALA A 25 -0.94 1.51 -6.42
C ALA A 25 -1.23 2.60 -5.38
N ALA A 26 -0.24 2.93 -4.54
CA ALA A 26 -0.36 3.98 -3.54
C ALA A 26 -0.40 5.39 -4.16
N SER A 27 0.20 5.59 -5.34
CA SER A 27 0.32 6.90 -5.99
C SER A 27 -0.85 7.25 -6.92
N ILE A 28 -1.71 6.28 -7.25
CA ILE A 28 -2.88 6.53 -8.11
C ILE A 28 -3.87 7.42 -7.35
N ASN A 29 -4.02 8.66 -7.83
CA ASN A 29 -4.97 9.61 -7.28
C ASN A 29 -6.40 9.22 -7.67
N GLY A 30 -7.25 8.98 -6.67
CA GLY A 30 -8.67 8.67 -6.84
C GLY A 30 -9.56 9.87 -7.25
N ALA A 31 -8.96 11.01 -7.60
CA ALA A 31 -9.69 12.24 -7.90
C ALA A 31 -10.54 12.05 -9.17
N GLY A 32 -11.87 12.14 -9.03
CA GLY A 32 -12.83 11.96 -10.13
C GLY A 32 -13.45 10.57 -10.25
N LEU A 33 -13.07 9.61 -9.39
CA LEU A 33 -13.66 8.27 -9.39
C LEU A 33 -14.96 8.23 -8.58
N LYS A 34 -15.95 7.51 -9.15
CA LYS A 34 -17.29 7.31 -8.57
C LYS A 34 -17.23 6.69 -7.16
N ASP A 35 -16.22 5.85 -6.90
CA ASP A 35 -16.01 5.13 -5.65
C ASP A 35 -14.70 5.52 -4.95
N LYS A 36 -14.60 6.78 -4.53
CA LYS A 36 -13.45 7.32 -3.79
C LYS A 36 -13.07 6.46 -2.57
N ARG A 37 -14.06 5.92 -1.84
CA ARG A 37 -13.84 5.08 -0.65
C ARG A 37 -13.10 3.78 -0.94
N VAL A 38 -13.45 3.10 -2.04
CA VAL A 38 -12.79 1.84 -2.44
C VAL A 38 -11.35 2.12 -2.87
N HIS A 39 -11.12 3.26 -3.54
CA HIS A 39 -9.77 3.70 -3.90
C HIS A 39 -8.90 4.01 -2.69
N GLU A 40 -9.41 4.75 -1.70
CA GLU A 40 -8.65 5.04 -0.47
C GLU A 40 -8.32 3.76 0.30
N ALA A 41 -9.26 2.82 0.41
CA ALA A 41 -9.01 1.53 1.04
C ALA A 41 -7.90 0.74 0.31
N ALA A 42 -7.89 0.73 -1.02
CA ALA A 42 -6.85 0.09 -1.81
C ALA A 42 -5.48 0.77 -1.66
N ARG A 43 -5.46 2.11 -1.59
CA ARG A 43 -4.24 2.90 -1.34
C ARG A 43 -3.65 2.59 0.03
N ILE A 44 -4.48 2.59 1.07
CA ILE A 44 -4.05 2.24 2.44
C ILE A 44 -3.48 0.82 2.47
N GLN A 45 -4.16 -0.15 1.86
CA GLN A 45 -3.66 -1.53 1.79
C GLN A 45 -2.33 -1.63 1.05
N ALA A 46 -2.14 -0.88 -0.04
CA ALA A 46 -0.87 -0.85 -0.77
C ALA A 46 0.28 -0.34 0.12
N LEU A 47 0.05 0.75 0.85
CA LEU A 47 1.02 1.34 1.77
C LEU A 47 1.38 0.40 2.94
N LEU A 48 0.40 -0.30 3.51
CA LEU A 48 0.64 -1.30 4.56
C LEU A 48 1.49 -2.48 4.05
N ARG A 49 1.20 -2.99 2.85
CA ARG A 49 1.98 -4.08 2.23
C ARG A 49 3.39 -3.62 1.90
N LEU A 50 3.56 -2.39 1.43
CA LEU A 50 4.87 -1.80 1.14
C LEU A 50 5.70 -1.62 2.41
N GLY A 51 5.08 -1.13 3.50
CA GLY A 51 5.74 -1.02 4.80
C GLY A 51 6.19 -2.37 5.35
N SER A 52 5.34 -3.41 5.23
CA SER A 52 5.69 -4.77 5.65
C SER A 52 6.84 -5.36 4.83
N LEU A 53 6.85 -5.09 3.53
CA LEU A 53 7.92 -5.52 2.63
C LEU A 53 9.27 -4.89 3.01
N TYR A 54 9.29 -3.58 3.27
CA TYR A 54 10.50 -2.87 3.72
C TYR A 54 10.97 -3.35 5.09
N ALA A 55 10.06 -3.55 6.04
CA ALA A 55 10.38 -4.08 7.37
C ALA A 55 11.02 -5.47 7.27
N SER A 56 10.46 -6.36 6.44
CA SER A 56 11.01 -7.70 6.20
C SER A 56 12.38 -7.71 5.51
N SER A 57 12.78 -6.59 4.93
CA SER A 57 14.05 -6.42 4.22
C SER A 57 15.08 -5.63 5.03
N GLY A 58 14.75 -5.23 6.27
CA GLY A 58 15.62 -4.42 7.14
C GLY A 58 15.57 -2.91 6.90
N ASN A 59 14.79 -2.44 5.91
CA ASN A 59 14.67 -1.03 5.55
C ASN A 59 13.65 -0.32 6.45
N LEU A 60 13.97 -0.19 7.74
CA LEU A 60 13.03 0.30 8.75
C LEU A 60 12.60 1.76 8.52
N HIS A 61 13.47 2.58 7.92
CA HIS A 61 13.14 3.97 7.62
C HIS A 61 12.01 4.08 6.58
N ASP A 62 12.14 3.33 5.47
CA ASP A 62 11.13 3.29 4.41
C ASP A 62 9.83 2.63 4.89
N ALA A 63 9.95 1.62 5.76
CA ALA A 63 8.80 0.98 6.40
C ALA A 63 7.99 2.00 7.22
N LEU A 64 8.67 2.78 8.08
CA LEU A 64 8.02 3.81 8.89
C LEU A 64 7.40 4.92 8.04
N ALA A 65 8.06 5.32 6.96
CA ALA A 65 7.52 6.31 6.03
C ALA A 65 6.20 5.81 5.40
N ALA A 66 6.18 4.57 4.88
CA ALA A 66 5.00 3.97 4.28
C ALA A 66 3.84 3.81 5.28
N TYR A 67 4.12 3.36 6.51
CA TYR A 67 3.09 3.26 7.55
C TYR A 67 2.53 4.60 7.99
N ARG A 68 3.39 5.63 8.12
CA ARG A 68 2.94 6.99 8.44
C ARG A 68 2.06 7.57 7.34
N GLU A 69 2.39 7.31 6.08
CA GLU A 69 1.54 7.71 4.96
C GLU A 69 0.19 6.99 5.03
N ALA A 70 0.17 5.68 5.29
CA ALA A 70 -1.06 4.92 5.46
C ALA A 70 -1.95 5.56 6.55
N LEU A 71 -1.37 5.87 7.71
CA LEU A 71 -2.08 6.51 8.83
C LEU A 71 -2.64 7.90 8.48
N LYS A 72 -1.90 8.72 7.73
CA LYS A 72 -2.40 10.03 7.27
C LYS A 72 -3.56 9.90 6.28
N THR A 73 -3.63 8.78 5.58
CA THR A 73 -4.64 8.52 4.55
C THR A 73 -5.87 7.82 5.13
N LEU A 74 -5.83 7.36 6.40
CA LEU A 74 -7.01 6.79 7.04
C LEU A 74 -8.13 7.83 7.10
N PRO A 75 -9.29 7.59 6.49
CA PRO A 75 -10.47 8.41 6.78
C PRO A 75 -10.83 8.28 8.26
N GLU A 76 -11.39 9.33 8.87
CA GLU A 76 -11.90 9.30 10.26
C GLU A 76 -12.84 8.12 10.54
N TYR A 77 -13.43 7.55 9.49
CA TYR A 77 -14.25 6.34 9.51
C TYR A 77 -13.52 5.18 8.82
N TYR A 78 -12.40 4.72 9.38
CA TYR A 78 -11.80 3.45 8.97
C TYR A 78 -12.42 2.33 9.83
N PRO A 79 -13.22 1.43 9.25
CA PRO A 79 -13.83 0.35 10.02
C PRO A 79 -12.73 -0.58 10.54
N PRO A 80 -12.83 -1.08 11.79
CA PRO A 80 -11.96 -2.13 12.27
C PRO A 80 -12.13 -3.37 11.37
N GLN A 81 -11.02 -3.96 10.93
CA GLN A 81 -10.99 -5.22 10.19
C GLN A 81 -11.11 -6.42 11.12
#